data_AF-A0A967GVY6-F1
#
_entry.id   AF-A0A967GVY6-F1
#
_cell.length_a   1.000
_cell.length_b   1.000
_cell.length_c   1.000
_cell.angle_alpha   90.00
_cell.angle_beta   90.00
_cell.angle_gamma   90.00
#
_symmetry.space_group_name_H-M   'P 1'
#
loop_
_entity.id
_entity.type
_entity.pdbx_description
1 polymer ?
#
loop_
_entity_poly.entity_id
_entity_poly.type
_entity_poly.pdbx_seq_one_letter_code
_entity_poly.pdbx_strand_id
1 'polypeptide(L)'
;LTQYMLAVDRSATDAEGYYSILYPGVLRALSTVVNASRRADCAVSVCGEAAGNPLIAALLVGMGLRELSMSPARAAAVRHAIRSSALSDLEAMAAQVLDHRHVEETRALLDSTMRPLLRTGSLRIGLD
;
A
#
# COMPACT_ATOMS: atom_id res chain seq x y z
N LEU A 1 -8.59 8.03 7.02
CA LEU A 1 -9.39 6.89 6.53
C LEU A 1 -9.34 5.73 7.52
N THR A 2 -8.18 5.09 7.69
CA THR A 2 -7.99 3.89 8.53
C THR A 2 -8.56 4.01 9.94
N GLN A 3 -8.22 5.08 10.68
CA GLN A 3 -8.73 5.31 12.05
C GLN A 3 -10.25 5.28 12.14
N TYR A 4 -10.95 5.92 11.20
CA TYR A 4 -12.41 5.93 11.18
C TYR A 4 -13.01 4.59 10.76
N MET A 5 -12.37 3.89 9.82
CA MET A 5 -12.86 2.58 9.38
C MET A 5 -12.68 1.49 10.43
N LEU A 6 -11.59 1.55 11.20
CA LEU A 6 -11.27 0.56 12.23
C LEU A 6 -11.83 0.93 13.60
N ALA A 7 -12.35 2.16 13.77
CA ALA A 7 -12.71 2.73 15.06
C ALA A 7 -11.56 2.66 16.10
N VAL A 8 -10.32 2.86 15.62
CA VAL A 8 -9.09 2.80 16.41
C VAL A 8 -8.34 4.12 16.30
N ASP A 9 -8.03 4.75 17.44
CA ASP A 9 -7.21 5.95 17.47
C ASP A 9 -5.73 5.62 17.23
N ARG A 10 -5.10 6.30 16.26
CA ARG A 10 -3.69 6.08 15.91
C ARG A 10 -2.71 6.54 16.98
N SER A 11 -3.13 7.41 17.89
CA SER A 11 -2.32 7.89 19.01
C SER A 11 -2.48 7.06 20.29
N ALA A 12 -3.43 6.12 20.32
CA ALA A 12 -3.64 5.29 21.49
C ALA A 12 -2.59 4.18 21.54
N THR A 13 -1.67 4.26 22.51
CA THR A 13 -0.58 3.29 22.71
C THR A 13 -1.11 1.86 22.91
N ASP A 14 -2.25 1.71 23.58
CA ASP A 14 -2.89 0.41 23.80
C ASP A 14 -3.49 -0.22 22.51
N ALA A 15 -3.57 0.56 21.43
CA ALA A 15 -4.19 0.15 20.17
C ALA A 15 -3.20 0.08 18.98
N GLU A 16 -1.90 0.28 19.23
CA GLU A 16 -0.86 0.36 18.20
C GLU A 16 -0.81 -0.90 17.32
N GLY A 17 -1.05 -2.08 17.90
CA GLY A 17 -1.12 -3.36 17.15
C GLY A 17 -2.38 -3.53 16.28
N TYR A 18 -3.44 -2.77 16.53
CA TYR A 18 -4.69 -2.87 15.79
C TYR A 18 -4.80 -1.87 14.63
N TYR A 19 -3.94 -0.84 14.60
CA TYR A 19 -3.95 0.14 13.53
C TYR A 19 -3.11 -0.33 12.34
N SER A 20 -3.77 -0.70 11.23
CA SER A 20 -3.06 -0.99 9.98
C SER A 20 -3.87 -0.60 8.75
N ILE A 21 -3.19 -0.15 7.70
CA ILE A 21 -3.82 0.03 6.38
C ILE A 21 -4.10 -1.33 5.70
N LEU A 22 -3.43 -2.39 6.14
CA LEU A 22 -3.51 -3.72 5.54
C LEU A 22 -4.79 -4.49 5.89
N TYR A 23 -5.69 -3.90 6.68
CA TYR A 23 -7.01 -4.48 6.89
C TYR A 23 -7.74 -4.61 5.55
N PRO A 24 -8.24 -5.80 5.18
CA PRO A 24 -8.86 -6.02 3.88
C PRO A 24 -10.05 -5.09 3.61
N GLY A 25 -10.80 -4.70 4.65
CA GLY A 25 -11.87 -3.71 4.52
C GLY A 25 -11.35 -2.34 4.06
N VAL A 26 -10.23 -1.88 4.60
CA VAL A 26 -9.58 -0.61 4.23
C VAL A 26 -9.06 -0.68 2.80
N LEU A 27 -8.38 -1.77 2.44
CA LEU A 27 -7.84 -1.98 1.10
C LEU A 27 -8.95 -2.06 0.04
N ARG A 28 -10.06 -2.76 0.32
CA ARG A 28 -11.23 -2.80 -0.57
C ARG A 28 -11.89 -1.45 -0.73
N ALA A 29 -11.97 -0.64 0.33
CA ALA A 29 -12.47 0.72 0.23
C ALA A 29 -11.58 1.60 -0.65
N LEU A 30 -10.26 1.52 -0.50
CA LEU A 30 -9.31 2.22 -1.37
C LEU A 30 -9.45 1.78 -2.82
N SER A 31 -9.50 0.47 -3.08
CA SER A 31 -9.71 -0.07 -4.43
C SER A 31 -11.03 0.42 -5.04
N THR A 32 -12.10 0.48 -4.25
CA THR A 32 -13.39 1.02 -4.69
C THR A 32 -13.28 2.49 -5.11
N VAL A 33 -12.59 3.31 -4.32
CA VAL A 33 -12.36 4.74 -4.63
C VAL A 33 -11.53 4.89 -5.91
N VAL A 34 -10.42 4.14 -6.03
CA VAL A 34 -9.56 4.18 -7.23
C VAL A 34 -10.32 3.76 -8.49
N ASN A 35 -11.12 2.69 -8.41
CA ASN A 35 -11.94 2.24 -9.53
C ASN A 35 -13.03 3.25 -9.89
N ALA A 36 -13.65 3.88 -8.89
CA ALA A 36 -14.64 4.93 -9.13
C ALA A 36 -14.01 6.15 -9.81
N SER A 37 -12.84 6.59 -9.37
CA SER A 37 -12.14 7.75 -9.93
C SER A 37 -11.76 7.51 -11.39
N ARG A 38 -11.27 6.31 -11.73
CA ARG A 38 -10.97 5.90 -13.12
C ARG A 38 -12.21 5.92 -14.02
N ARG A 39 -13.36 5.42 -13.54
CA ARG A 39 -14.61 5.46 -14.30
C ARG A 39 -15.15 6.87 -14.52
N ALA A 40 -14.85 7.77 -13.60
CA ALA A 40 -15.28 9.16 -13.63
C ALA A 40 -14.27 10.10 -14.30
N ASP A 41 -13.16 9.58 -14.84
CA ASP A 41 -12.03 10.36 -15.35
C ASP A 41 -11.55 11.45 -14.38
N CYS A 42 -11.51 11.10 -13.09
CA CYS A 42 -11.14 11.98 -12.01
C CYS A 42 -9.84 11.50 -11.36
N ALA A 43 -8.86 12.39 -11.27
CA ALA A 43 -7.61 12.11 -10.59
C ALA A 43 -7.86 11.90 -9.09
N VAL A 44 -7.21 10.88 -8.52
CA VAL A 44 -7.17 10.65 -7.08
C VAL A 44 -5.73 10.45 -6.65
N SER A 45 -5.37 11.06 -5.53
CA SER A 45 -4.06 10.93 -4.92
C SER A 45 -4.18 10.38 -3.49
N VAL A 46 -3.17 9.62 -3.07
CA VAL A 46 -3.02 9.20 -1.67
C VAL A 46 -1.85 9.95 -1.05
N CYS A 47 -2.11 10.58 0.09
CA CYS A 47 -1.12 11.25 0.92
C CYS A 47 -0.97 10.56 2.28
N GLY A 48 0.04 10.99 3.04
CA GLY A 48 0.32 10.47 4.38
C GLY A 48 1.39 9.37 4.40
N GLU A 49 1.65 8.83 5.58
CA GLU A 49 2.77 7.90 5.82
C GLU A 49 2.68 6.63 4.97
N ALA A 50 1.47 6.13 4.74
CA ALA A 50 1.22 4.96 3.91
C ALA A 50 1.73 5.15 2.46
N ALA A 51 1.58 6.35 1.88
CA ALA A 51 2.10 6.65 0.54
C ALA A 51 3.63 6.64 0.47
N GLY A 52 4.29 6.89 1.60
CA GLY A 52 5.75 6.84 1.74
C GLY A 52 6.31 5.46 2.05
N ASN A 53 5.46 4.45 2.29
CA ASN A 53 5.89 3.07 2.48
C ASN A 53 6.01 2.37 1.10
N PRO A 54 7.19 1.85 0.73
CA PRO A 54 7.42 1.25 -0.59
C PRO A 54 6.52 0.07 -0.93
N LEU A 55 6.17 -0.80 0.04
CA LEU A 55 5.28 -1.94 -0.17
C LEU A 55 3.84 -1.47 -0.43
N ILE A 56 3.36 -0.55 0.42
CA ILE A 56 2.01 -0.01 0.29
C ILE A 56 1.87 0.79 -1.00
N ALA A 57 2.87 1.60 -1.35
CA ALA A 57 2.87 2.34 -2.59
C ALA A 57 2.82 1.42 -3.82
N ALA A 58 3.59 0.33 -3.84
CA ALA A 58 3.55 -0.66 -4.91
C ALA A 58 2.16 -1.32 -5.04
N LEU A 59 1.54 -1.67 -3.90
CA LEU A 59 0.18 -2.17 -3.87
C LEU A 59 -0.85 -1.16 -4.41
N LEU A 60 -0.77 0.10 -4.00
CA LEU A 60 -1.66 1.15 -4.48
C LEU A 60 -1.52 1.36 -6.00
N VAL A 61 -0.30 1.30 -6.52
CA VAL A 61 -0.04 1.35 -7.98
C VAL A 61 -0.68 0.15 -8.68
N GLY A 62 -0.55 -1.05 -8.11
CA GLY A 62 -1.22 -2.27 -8.59
C GLY A 62 -2.75 -2.19 -8.56
N MET A 63 -3.33 -1.45 -7.60
CA MET A 63 -4.78 -1.16 -7.58
C MET A 63 -5.22 -0.15 -8.64
N GLY A 64 -4.28 0.51 -9.33
CA GLY A 64 -4.57 1.50 -10.36
C GLY A 64 -4.36 2.96 -9.94
N LEU A 65 -3.84 3.23 -8.74
CA LEU A 65 -3.48 4.59 -8.33
C LEU A 65 -2.30 5.12 -9.17
N ARG A 66 -2.34 6.41 -9.52
CA ARG A 66 -1.28 7.05 -10.32
C ARG A 66 -0.63 8.25 -9.66
N GLU A 67 -1.24 8.81 -8.61
CA GLU A 67 -0.69 9.94 -7.87
C GLU A 67 -0.46 9.58 -6.40
N LEU A 68 0.79 9.75 -5.95
CA LEU A 68 1.24 9.53 -4.58
C LEU A 68 1.91 10.81 -4.07
N SER A 69 1.53 11.26 -2.87
CA SER A 69 2.11 12.43 -2.21
C SER A 69 2.79 12.04 -0.91
N MET A 70 4.06 12.42 -0.76
CA MET A 70 4.91 12.04 0.37
C MET A 70 6.05 13.03 0.58
N SER A 71 6.76 12.91 1.71
CA SER A 71 7.96 13.70 1.95
C SER A 71 9.10 13.30 0.98
N PRO A 72 9.96 14.25 0.58
CA PRO A 72 11.08 13.96 -0.34
C PRO A 72 11.99 12.82 0.12
N ALA A 73 12.19 12.68 1.43
CA ALA A 73 13.00 11.62 2.03
C ALA A 73 12.48 10.20 1.75
N ARG A 74 11.17 10.03 1.53
CA ARG A 74 10.55 8.73 1.21
C ARG A 74 10.48 8.45 -0.29
N ALA A 75 10.50 9.50 -1.11
CA ALA A 75 10.28 9.40 -2.55
C ALA A 75 11.29 8.49 -3.27
N ALA A 76 12.56 8.49 -2.86
CA ALA A 76 13.58 7.66 -3.49
C ALA A 76 13.31 6.16 -3.34
N ALA A 77 12.98 5.71 -2.12
CA ALA A 77 12.69 4.31 -1.84
C ALA A 77 11.41 3.83 -2.54
N VAL A 78 10.38 4.66 -2.55
CA VAL A 78 9.11 4.36 -3.25
C VAL A 78 9.32 4.29 -4.76
N ARG A 79 10.04 5.26 -5.35
CA ARG A 79 10.37 5.24 -6.79
C ARG A 79 11.17 4.00 -7.16
N HIS A 80 12.13 3.60 -6.34
CA HIS A 80 12.90 2.38 -6.58
C HIS A 80 12.00 1.14 -6.58
N ALA A 81 11.17 0.95 -5.55
CA ALA A 81 10.26 -0.20 -5.47
C ALA A 81 9.32 -0.30 -6.68
N ILE A 82 8.69 0.82 -7.08
CA ILE A 82 7.78 0.83 -8.24
C ILE A 82 8.55 0.55 -9.54
N ARG A 83 9.72 1.17 -9.74
CA ARG A 83 10.50 1.04 -10.98
C ARG A 83 11.20 -0.32 -11.12
N SER A 84 11.43 -1.02 -10.01
CA SER A 84 11.99 -2.37 -9.99
C SER A 84 10.94 -3.47 -10.19
N SER A 85 9.68 -3.10 -10.42
CA SER A 85 8.55 -4.04 -10.55
C SER A 85 7.90 -3.92 -11.92
N ALA A 86 7.46 -5.04 -12.49
CA ALA A 86 6.55 -4.99 -13.63
C ALA A 86 5.14 -4.60 -13.16
N LEU A 87 4.44 -3.75 -13.90
CA LEU A 87 3.09 -3.33 -13.53
C LEU A 87 2.13 -4.52 -13.43
N SER A 88 2.26 -5.51 -14.32
CA SER A 88 1.47 -6.75 -14.29
C SER A 88 1.62 -7.52 -12.97
N ASP A 89 2.82 -7.53 -12.40
CA ASP A 89 3.10 -8.23 -11.15
C ASP A 89 2.43 -7.49 -9.98
N LEU A 90 2.46 -6.16 -10.00
CA LEU A 90 1.78 -5.33 -9.01
C LEU A 90 0.25 -5.46 -9.10
N GLU A 91 -0.31 -5.52 -10.31
CA GLU A 91 -1.73 -5.75 -10.54
C GLU A 91 -2.16 -7.15 -10.06
N ALA A 92 -1.37 -8.17 -10.35
CA ALA A 92 -1.61 -9.53 -9.87
C ALA A 92 -1.52 -9.64 -8.34
N MET A 93 -0.54 -8.97 -7.72
CA MET A 93 -0.43 -8.86 -6.26
C MET A 93 -1.65 -8.17 -5.67
N ALA A 94 -2.08 -7.04 -6.24
CA ALA A 94 -3.24 -6.31 -5.76
C ALA A 94 -4.53 -7.13 -5.84
N ALA A 95 -4.73 -7.89 -6.92
CA ALA A 95 -5.87 -8.78 -7.07
C ALA A 95 -5.90 -9.86 -5.97
N GLN A 96 -4.77 -10.51 -5.69
CA GLN A 96 -4.66 -11.51 -4.62
C GLN A 96 -4.87 -10.89 -3.23
N VAL A 97 -4.25 -9.74 -2.95
CA VAL A 97 -4.42 -9.00 -1.68
C VAL A 97 -5.89 -8.67 -1.42
N LEU A 98 -6.65 -8.27 -2.44
CA LEU A 98 -8.06 -7.89 -2.29
C LEU A 98 -8.99 -9.08 -1.99
N ASP A 99 -8.56 -10.30 -2.31
CA ASP A 99 -9.29 -11.54 -2.03
C ASP A 99 -9.07 -12.05 -0.60
N HIS A 100 -7.98 -11.65 0.05
CA HIS A 100 -7.67 -12.04 1.42
C HIS A 100 -8.65 -11.49 2.46
N ARG A 101 -8.77 -12.21 3.59
CA ARG A 101 -9.65 -11.87 4.71
C ARG A 101 -8.89 -11.48 5.99
N HIS A 102 -7.59 -11.74 6.04
CA HIS A 102 -6.76 -11.47 7.22
C HIS A 102 -5.57 -10.55 6.88
N VAL A 103 -5.16 -9.76 7.88
CA VAL A 103 -4.06 -8.79 7.75
C VAL A 103 -2.72 -9.51 7.58
N GLU A 104 -2.55 -10.62 8.28
CA GLU A 104 -1.36 -11.45 8.30
C GLU A 104 -1.09 -12.05 6.93
N GLU A 105 -2.12 -12.60 6.29
CA GLU A 105 -2.06 -13.13 4.93
C GLU A 105 -1.70 -12.04 3.93
N THR A 106 -2.33 -10.87 4.06
CA THR A 106 -2.07 -9.70 3.21
C THR A 106 -0.60 -9.26 3.33
N ARG A 107 -0.10 -9.13 4.56
CA ARG A 107 1.29 -8.74 4.84
C ARG A 107 2.29 -9.77 4.30
N ALA A 108 2.05 -11.06 4.54
CA ALA A 108 2.91 -12.12 4.05
C ALA A 108 3.00 -12.14 2.51
N LEU A 109 1.87 -11.92 1.83
CA LEU A 109 1.83 -11.84 0.37
C LEU A 109 2.61 -10.62 -0.17
N LEU A 110 2.40 -9.44 0.41
CA LEU A 110 3.15 -8.22 0.08
C LEU A 110 4.66 -8.43 0.24
N ASP A 111 5.07 -8.98 1.38
CA ASP A 111 6.47 -9.22 1.68
C ASP A 111 7.09 -10.24 0.72
N SER A 112 6.40 -11.34 0.43
CA SER A 112 6.91 -12.39 -0.46
C SER A 112 7.04 -11.91 -1.91
N THR A 113 6.11 -11.07 -2.37
CA THR A 113 6.13 -10.51 -3.74
C THR A 113 7.22 -9.47 -3.89
N MET A 114 7.41 -8.61 -2.88
CA MET A 114 8.33 -7.47 -2.98
C MET A 114 9.75 -7.79 -2.51
N ARG A 115 9.98 -8.76 -1.62
CA ARG A 115 11.33 -9.13 -1.14
C ARG A 115 12.35 -9.39 -2.25
N PRO A 116 12.03 -10.17 -3.30
CA PRO A 116 12.95 -10.40 -4.40
C PRO A 116 13.33 -9.11 -5.14
N LEU A 117 12.35 -8.21 -5.30
CA LEU A 117 12.46 -6.97 -6.08
C LEU A 117 13.23 -5.86 -5.33
N LEU A 118 13.18 -5.89 -4.00
CA LEU A 118 13.85 -4.92 -3.13
C LEU A 118 15.28 -5.33 -2.74
N ARG A 119 15.65 -6.61 -2.89
CA ARG A 119 17.01 -7.11 -2.61
C ARG A 119 18.04 -6.74 -3.68
N THR A 120 17.58 -6.37 -4.87
CA THR A 120 18.46 -6.03 -6.01
C THR A 120 19.05 -4.62 -5.91
N GLY A 121 18.61 -3.81 -4.94
CA GLY A 121 19.14 -2.48 -4.64
C GLY A 121 19.58 -2.36 -3.18
N SER A 122 20.68 -1.67 -2.91
CA SER A 122 21.32 -1.51 -1.58
C SER A 122 20.49 -0.77 -0.51
N LEU A 123 19.17 -0.65 -0.65
CA LEU A 123 18.30 -0.06 0.36
C LEU A 123 17.65 -1.14 1.22
N ARG A 124 18.12 -1.26 2.47
CA ARG A 124 17.37 -1.94 3.54
C ARG A 124 16.14 -1.11 3.85
N ILE A 125 15.01 -1.45 3.24
CA ILE A 125 13.72 -0.87 3.59
C ILE A 125 13.30 -1.57 4.88
N GLY A 126 13.35 -0.84 6.00
CA GLY A 126 12.89 -1.32 7.30
C GLY A 126 11.45 -1.81 7.18
N LEU A 127 11.25 -3.07 7.56
CA LEU A 127 9.96 -3.78 7.59
C LEU A 127 9.34 -3.70 8.99
N ASP A 128 9.84 -2.77 9.81
CA ASP A 128 9.56 -2.63 11.24
C ASP A 128 8.44 -1.60 11.45
#